data_AF-A0A559UMT7-F1
#
_entry.id   AF-A0A559UMT7-F1
#
_cell.length_a   1.000
_cell.length_b   1.000
_cell.length_c   1.000
_cell.angle_alpha   90.00
_cell.angle_beta   90.00
_cell.angle_gamma   90.00
#
_symmetry.space_group_name_H-M   'P 1'
#
loop_
_entity.id
_entity.type
_entity.pdbx_description
1 polymer ?
#
loop_
_entity_poly.entity_id
_entity_poly.type
_entity_poly.pdbx_seq_one_letter_code
_entity_poly.pdbx_strand_id
1 'polypeptide(L)'
;MSIDPRAGRPGYDHPDEPAGIEAIPLAERGLPATSCELRRCTAEQWPERTAPTVLPDAASWRSPRSRTHTELLADVHRTADALHRLGVRRPDTVAGRAKDLIIRGGHNIDPRVVEDALLSHPAVTGAQAVGQPDRRAGEVPVAYVTLADATVTADDLRAWAAAHVSEAAAAPRAVRILDALPVTAVGKPSKLPLRAAATRRVLTDVLRGIDDVEEIRAAADSGTVQVIVTLRARATVPGRRPTRRRSSARPRRSTSNGGTTASPAGPPISLRKCAGATRS
;
A
#
# COMPACT_ATOMS: atom_id res chain seq x y z
N MET A 1 35.24 34.64 -1.04
CA MET A 1 34.93 35.18 0.30
C MET A 1 33.99 34.17 0.94
N SER A 2 34.52 33.28 1.79
CA SER A 2 33.74 32.18 2.38
C SER A 2 32.94 32.74 3.56
N ILE A 3 31.64 32.94 3.37
CA ILE A 3 30.73 33.27 4.48
C ILE A 3 30.67 32.02 5.35
N ASP A 4 31.12 32.11 6.60
CA ASP A 4 30.93 31.03 7.57
C ASP A 4 29.42 30.84 7.80
N PRO A 5 28.80 29.72 7.39
CA PRO A 5 27.37 29.49 7.59
C PRO A 5 26.97 29.37 9.07
N ARG A 6 27.96 29.38 9.98
CA ARG A 6 27.78 29.37 11.45
C ARG A 6 27.60 30.77 12.04
N ALA A 7 27.98 31.84 11.33
CA ALA A 7 27.99 33.19 11.90
C ALA A 7 26.56 33.72 12.10
N GLY A 8 26.12 33.82 13.36
CA GLY A 8 24.88 34.51 13.76
C GLY A 8 23.66 33.63 14.03
N ARG A 9 23.76 32.30 14.00
CA ARG A 9 22.63 31.41 14.34
C ARG A 9 22.63 31.08 15.83
N PRO A 10 21.53 31.34 16.56
CA PRO A 10 21.44 30.90 17.95
C PRO A 10 21.44 29.37 18.00
N GLY A 11 22.29 28.80 18.84
CA GLY A 11 22.31 27.36 19.11
C GLY A 11 21.04 26.94 19.84
N TYR A 12 20.61 25.70 19.63
CA TYR A 12 19.55 25.06 20.42
C TYR A 12 20.10 23.73 20.93
N ASP A 13 20.76 23.79 22.08
CA ASP A 13 21.38 22.62 22.70
C ASP A 13 20.51 22.05 23.84
N HIS A 14 19.62 22.86 24.42
CA HIS A 14 18.66 22.42 25.43
C HIS A 14 17.24 22.99 25.19
N PRO A 15 16.16 22.24 25.49
CA PRO A 15 14.78 22.71 25.34
C PRO A 15 14.40 23.95 26.17
N ASP A 16 15.20 24.31 27.17
CA ASP A 16 14.96 25.42 28.12
C ASP A 16 15.64 26.75 27.73
N GLU A 17 16.25 26.85 26.55
CA GLU A 17 16.90 28.07 26.04
C GLU A 17 16.07 28.97 25.06
N PRO A 18 14.72 28.95 24.98
CA PRO A 18 14.01 29.77 24.00
C PRO A 18 14.24 31.29 24.14
N ALA A 19 14.49 31.78 25.36
CA ALA A 19 14.63 33.21 25.63
C ALA A 19 15.76 33.87 24.82
N GLY A 20 16.86 33.16 24.57
CA GLY A 20 17.98 33.65 23.76
C GLY A 20 17.67 33.73 22.26
N ILE A 21 16.83 32.81 21.76
CA ILE A 21 16.37 32.80 20.36
C ILE A 21 15.30 33.89 20.14
N GLU A 22 14.39 34.04 21.11
CA GLU A 22 13.30 35.02 21.05
C GLU A 22 13.81 36.46 21.13
N ALA A 23 14.92 36.70 21.81
CA ALA A 23 15.57 38.01 21.91
C ALA A 23 16.15 38.54 20.58
N ILE A 24 16.40 37.68 19.59
CA ILE A 24 16.91 38.08 18.27
C ILE A 24 15.71 38.35 17.35
N PRO A 25 15.56 39.54 16.76
CA PRO A 25 14.52 39.82 15.77
C PRO A 25 14.57 38.82 14.61
N LEU A 26 13.40 38.38 14.10
CA LEU A 26 13.32 37.34 13.08
C LEU A 26 14.19 37.62 11.84
N ALA A 27 14.25 38.88 11.42
CA ALA A 27 15.05 39.34 10.28
C ALA A 27 16.57 39.17 10.48
N GLU A 28 17.02 39.09 11.73
CA GLU A 28 18.43 39.04 12.11
C GLU A 28 18.91 37.61 12.45
N ARG A 29 18.01 36.61 12.40
CA ARG A 29 18.31 35.22 12.80
C ARG A 29 19.10 34.41 11.78
N GLY A 30 19.44 34.97 10.61
CA GLY A 30 20.19 34.27 9.57
C GLY A 30 19.53 32.96 9.10
N LEU A 31 18.19 32.96 9.03
CA LEU A 31 17.42 31.76 8.67
C LEU A 31 17.69 31.35 7.21
N PRO A 32 17.73 30.04 6.91
CA PRO A 32 17.91 29.55 5.55
C PRO A 32 16.81 30.05 4.61
N ALA A 33 17.18 30.42 3.38
CA ALA A 33 16.22 30.91 2.38
C ALA A 33 15.34 29.78 1.82
N THR A 34 15.78 28.52 1.95
CA THR A 34 15.01 27.35 1.48
C THR A 34 15.11 26.16 2.43
N SER A 35 14.14 25.24 2.32
CA SER A 35 14.17 23.98 3.06
C SER A 35 15.37 23.09 2.72
N CYS A 36 15.92 23.21 1.51
CA CYS A 36 17.14 22.49 1.11
C CYS A 36 18.37 23.07 1.81
N GLU A 37 18.47 24.40 1.84
CA GLU A 37 19.55 25.10 2.54
C GLU A 37 19.52 24.82 4.05
N LEU A 38 18.32 24.79 4.65
CA LEU A 38 18.14 24.37 6.03
C LEU A 38 18.73 22.98 6.26
N ARG A 39 18.29 21.96 5.50
CA ARG A 39 18.77 20.58 5.68
C ARG A 39 20.28 20.45 5.50
N ARG A 40 20.87 21.16 4.53
CA ARG A 40 22.32 21.18 4.32
C ARG A 40 23.05 21.75 5.54
N CYS A 41 22.65 22.94 5.98
CA CYS A 41 23.27 23.57 7.16
C CYS A 41 23.11 22.71 8.42
N THR A 42 21.93 22.10 8.63
CA THR A 42 21.67 21.23 9.78
C THR A 42 22.53 19.96 9.74
N ALA A 43 22.75 19.36 8.56
CA ALA A 43 23.64 18.20 8.42
C ALA A 43 25.12 18.56 8.62
N GLU A 44 25.54 19.75 8.20
CA GLU A 44 26.89 20.27 8.47
C GLU A 44 27.11 20.57 9.96
N GLN A 45 26.08 21.08 10.63
CA GLN A 45 26.15 21.51 12.02
C GLN A 45 25.99 20.34 13.01
N TRP A 46 25.12 19.38 12.69
CA TRP A 46 24.80 18.25 13.57
C TRP A 46 24.69 16.93 12.80
N PRO A 47 25.79 16.44 12.21
CA PRO A 47 25.78 15.30 11.29
C PRO A 47 25.17 14.03 11.89
N GLU A 48 25.45 13.77 13.17
CA GLU A 48 25.05 12.54 13.88
C GLU A 48 23.79 12.71 14.73
N ARG A 49 23.23 13.93 14.87
CA ARG A 49 21.97 14.09 15.62
C ARG A 49 20.83 13.45 14.83
N THR A 50 19.93 12.81 15.56
CA THR A 50 18.71 12.22 14.99
C THR A 50 17.84 13.31 14.39
N ALA A 51 17.50 13.16 13.11
CA ALA A 51 16.68 14.11 12.36
C ALA A 51 15.19 13.74 12.48
N PRO A 52 14.63 12.76 11.72
CA PRO A 52 13.33 12.19 12.03
C PRO A 52 13.47 10.79 12.64
N THR A 53 12.58 10.50 13.57
CA THR A 53 12.21 9.13 13.95
C THR A 53 10.81 8.85 13.42
N VAL A 54 10.71 7.89 12.50
CA VAL A 54 9.47 7.54 11.80
C VAL A 54 8.97 6.19 12.27
N LEU A 55 7.69 6.11 12.59
CA LEU A 55 6.97 4.85 12.79
C LEU A 55 6.44 4.40 11.42
N PRO A 56 7.00 3.33 10.83
CA PRO A 56 6.65 2.94 9.46
C PRO A 56 5.20 2.48 9.33
N ASP A 57 4.68 1.81 10.36
CA ASP A 57 3.29 1.38 10.46
C ASP A 57 2.90 1.19 11.94
N ALA A 58 1.59 1.11 12.20
CA ALA A 58 1.04 1.01 13.57
C ALA A 58 1.32 -0.34 14.24
N ALA A 59 1.50 -1.42 13.48
CA ALA A 59 1.83 -2.74 14.02
C ALA A 59 3.29 -2.83 14.45
N SER A 60 4.18 -2.07 13.82
CA SER A 60 5.63 -2.03 14.05
C SER A 60 6.07 -0.90 15.00
N TRP A 61 5.19 -0.42 15.89
CA TRP A 61 5.47 0.76 16.73
C TRP A 61 6.69 0.60 17.64
N ARG A 62 7.05 -0.64 18.00
CA ARG A 62 8.24 -0.98 18.81
C ARG A 62 9.54 -0.97 18.03
N SER A 63 9.49 -0.75 16.72
CA SER A 63 10.65 -0.72 15.83
C SER A 63 10.68 0.57 15.02
N PRO A 64 10.78 1.73 15.70
CA PRO A 64 10.90 3.02 15.03
C PRO A 64 12.18 3.07 14.19
N ARG A 65 12.10 3.75 13.04
CA ARG A 65 13.26 4.00 12.17
C ARG A 65 13.73 5.42 12.35
N SER A 66 14.97 5.59 12.76
CA SER A 66 15.62 6.89 12.86
C SER A 66 16.60 7.11 11.71
N ARG A 67 16.86 8.37 11.41
CA ARG A 67 17.92 8.82 10.50
C ARG A 67 18.71 9.92 11.15
N THR A 68 20.01 9.97 10.95
CA THR A 68 20.81 11.16 11.29
C THR A 68 20.58 12.28 10.27
N HIS A 69 20.98 13.52 10.57
CA HIS A 69 20.87 14.61 9.58
C HIS A 69 21.69 14.34 8.31
N THR A 70 22.86 13.73 8.43
CA THR A 70 23.68 13.32 7.28
C THR A 70 22.98 12.26 6.44
N GLU A 71 22.43 11.22 7.07
CA GLU A 71 21.71 10.15 6.38
C GLU A 71 20.45 10.68 5.68
N LEU A 72 19.70 11.57 6.34
CA LEU A 72 18.52 12.19 5.75
C LEU A 72 18.88 13.03 4.52
N LEU A 73 19.94 13.85 4.60
CA LEU A 73 20.41 14.64 3.47
C LEU A 73 20.85 13.75 2.31
N ALA A 74 21.56 12.65 2.60
CA ALA A 74 21.94 11.66 1.59
C ALA A 74 20.71 10.98 0.95
N ASP A 75 19.69 10.62 1.73
CA ASP A 75 18.42 10.06 1.23
C ASP A 75 17.70 11.04 0.30
N VAL A 76 17.65 12.32 0.66
CA VAL A 76 17.06 13.37 -0.18
C VAL A 76 17.81 13.51 -1.51
N HIS A 77 19.14 13.58 -1.49
CA HIS A 77 19.94 13.67 -2.71
C HIS A 77 19.79 12.43 -3.59
N ARG A 78 19.88 11.22 -3.02
CA ARG A 78 19.67 9.96 -3.77
C ARG A 78 18.31 9.92 -4.46
N THR A 79 17.28 10.38 -3.76
CA THR A 79 15.92 10.43 -4.31
C THR A 79 15.82 11.48 -5.42
N ALA A 80 16.38 12.67 -5.23
CA ALA A 80 16.40 13.72 -6.24
C ALA A 80 17.16 13.30 -7.51
N ASP A 81 18.32 12.64 -7.37
CA ASP A 81 19.11 12.13 -8.49
C ASP A 81 18.38 11.00 -9.25
N ALA A 82 17.69 10.12 -8.52
CA ALA A 82 16.86 9.10 -9.12
C ALA A 82 15.73 9.72 -9.96
N LEU A 83 15.02 10.71 -9.41
CA LEU A 83 13.98 11.45 -10.14
C LEU A 83 14.55 12.18 -11.36
N HIS A 84 15.72 12.79 -11.23
CA HIS A 84 16.38 13.49 -12.34
C HIS A 84 16.76 12.55 -13.49
N ARG A 85 17.28 11.34 -13.17
CA ARG A 85 17.57 10.28 -14.16
C ARG A 85 16.32 9.76 -14.85
N LEU A 86 15.17 9.81 -14.17
CA LEU A 86 13.87 9.48 -14.74
C LEU A 86 13.25 10.63 -15.56
N GLY A 87 13.99 11.73 -15.76
CA GLY A 87 13.55 12.85 -16.59
C GLY A 87 12.83 13.97 -15.83
N VAL A 88 12.62 13.84 -14.51
CA VAL A 88 11.97 14.88 -13.69
C VAL A 88 12.88 16.12 -13.58
N ARG A 89 12.30 17.29 -13.71
CA ARG A 89 12.92 18.63 -13.67
C ARG A 89 12.21 19.53 -12.66
N ARG A 90 12.79 20.70 -12.36
CA ARG A 90 12.24 21.65 -11.39
C ARG A 90 10.81 22.16 -11.66
N PRO A 91 10.32 22.35 -12.90
CA PRO A 91 8.91 22.71 -13.12
C PRO A 91 7.95 21.52 -12.96
N ASP A 92 8.45 20.29 -12.93
CA ASP A 92 7.61 19.10 -12.91
C ASP A 92 7.05 18.85 -11.50
N THR A 93 5.76 18.52 -11.44
CA THR A 93 5.10 18.17 -10.18
C THR A 93 5.16 16.66 -10.00
N VAL A 94 5.88 16.19 -8.98
CA VAL A 94 5.83 14.79 -8.54
C VAL A 94 4.71 14.66 -7.51
N ALA A 95 3.55 14.17 -7.95
CA ALA A 95 2.44 13.83 -7.07
C ALA A 95 2.26 12.30 -7.04
N GLY A 96 1.83 11.77 -5.90
CA GLY A 96 1.55 10.34 -5.74
C GLY A 96 1.98 9.82 -4.37
N ARG A 97 1.18 8.93 -3.78
CA ARG A 97 1.66 8.10 -2.67
C ARG A 97 2.35 6.90 -3.30
N ALA A 98 3.59 6.60 -2.91
CA ALA A 98 4.32 5.44 -3.45
C ALA A 98 3.52 4.12 -3.35
N LYS A 99 2.69 3.99 -2.30
CA LYS A 99 1.77 2.87 -2.11
C LYS A 99 0.56 2.84 -3.06
N ASP A 100 0.37 3.86 -3.89
CA ASP A 100 -0.77 4.01 -4.79
C ASP A 100 -0.45 3.86 -6.28
N LEU A 101 0.82 3.65 -6.65
CA LEU A 101 1.22 3.35 -8.03
C LEU A 101 0.57 2.06 -8.54
N ILE A 102 0.21 2.05 -9.82
CA ILE A 102 -0.31 0.88 -10.54
C ILE A 102 0.84 0.30 -11.36
N ILE A 103 1.16 -0.97 -11.16
CA ILE A 103 2.30 -1.60 -11.85
C ILE A 103 1.78 -2.51 -12.97
N ARG A 104 1.78 -1.99 -14.19
CA ARG A 104 1.30 -2.69 -15.40
C ARG A 104 2.47 -3.14 -16.26
N GLY A 105 2.75 -4.43 -16.32
CA GLY A 105 3.80 -5.01 -17.16
C GLY A 105 5.20 -4.50 -16.80
N GLY A 106 5.42 -4.12 -15.54
CA GLY A 106 6.67 -3.50 -15.07
C GLY A 106 6.76 -1.98 -15.29
N HIS A 107 5.73 -1.37 -15.89
CA HIS A 107 5.60 0.09 -16.02
C HIS A 107 4.81 0.67 -14.85
N ASN A 108 5.29 1.79 -14.30
CA ASN A 108 4.64 2.48 -13.19
C ASN A 108 3.68 3.53 -13.72
N ILE A 109 2.39 3.35 -13.47
CA ILE A 109 1.33 4.28 -13.86
C ILE A 109 0.88 5.02 -12.59
N ASP A 110 0.91 6.36 -12.63
CA ASP A 110 0.28 7.19 -11.60
C ASP A 110 -1.24 7.17 -11.80
N PRO A 111 -2.05 6.72 -10.81
CA PRO A 111 -3.50 6.80 -10.90
C PRO A 111 -4.05 8.19 -11.23
N ARG A 112 -3.33 9.27 -10.87
CA ARG A 112 -3.76 10.65 -11.14
C ARG A 112 -3.98 10.91 -12.62
N VAL A 113 -3.19 10.29 -13.51
CA VAL A 113 -3.37 10.42 -14.96
C VAL A 113 -4.77 9.99 -15.38
N VAL A 114 -5.30 8.95 -14.76
CA VAL A 114 -6.66 8.43 -15.01
C VAL A 114 -7.71 9.29 -14.31
N GLU A 115 -7.43 9.73 -13.09
CA GLU A 115 -8.33 10.55 -12.28
C GLU A 115 -8.57 11.92 -12.93
N ASP A 116 -7.50 12.61 -13.33
CA ASP A 116 -7.57 13.92 -13.97
C ASP A 116 -8.27 13.83 -15.34
N ALA A 117 -8.03 12.76 -16.11
CA ALA A 117 -8.72 12.50 -17.36
C ALA A 117 -10.23 12.25 -17.18
N LEU A 118 -10.65 11.66 -16.06
CA LEU A 118 -12.07 11.48 -15.73
C LEU A 118 -12.69 12.74 -15.14
N LEU A 119 -11.96 13.49 -14.32
CA LEU A 119 -12.40 14.74 -13.71
C LEU A 119 -12.56 15.88 -14.72
N SER A 120 -11.95 15.77 -15.90
CA SER A 120 -12.21 16.69 -17.01
C SER A 120 -13.57 16.48 -17.68
N HIS A 121 -14.24 15.35 -17.43
CA HIS A 121 -15.58 15.09 -17.95
C HIS A 121 -16.63 15.90 -17.16
N PRO A 122 -17.51 16.70 -17.80
CA PRO A 122 -18.45 17.60 -17.11
C PRO A 122 -19.40 16.92 -16.11
N ALA A 123 -19.79 15.68 -16.38
CA ALA A 123 -20.68 14.91 -15.50
C ALA A 123 -19.99 14.32 -14.24
N VAL A 124 -18.66 14.27 -14.18
CA VAL A 124 -17.92 13.59 -13.10
C VAL A 124 -17.61 14.57 -11.97
N THR A 125 -18.01 14.22 -10.74
CA THR A 125 -17.77 15.03 -9.52
C THR A 125 -16.60 14.52 -8.69
N GLY A 126 -16.20 13.27 -8.91
CA GLY A 126 -15.11 12.64 -8.20
C GLY A 126 -14.61 11.43 -8.98
N ALA A 127 -13.29 11.20 -8.94
CA ALA A 127 -12.66 10.04 -9.55
C ALA A 127 -11.57 9.47 -8.64
N GLN A 128 -11.48 8.14 -8.57
CA GLN A 128 -10.35 7.43 -7.99
C GLN A 128 -9.97 6.23 -8.85
N ALA A 129 -8.69 6.15 -9.22
CA ALA A 129 -8.14 5.03 -9.95
C ALA A 129 -7.27 4.15 -9.04
N VAL A 130 -7.34 2.84 -9.28
CA VAL A 130 -6.60 1.81 -8.55
C VAL A 130 -6.15 0.69 -9.47
N GLY A 131 -5.12 -0.04 -9.06
CA GLY A 131 -4.68 -1.26 -9.72
C GLY A 131 -5.65 -2.40 -9.45
N GLN A 132 -6.16 -3.01 -10.50
CA GLN A 132 -6.86 -4.29 -10.45
C GLN A 132 -5.88 -5.40 -10.81
N PRO A 133 -5.80 -6.51 -10.05
CA PRO A 133 -4.98 -7.65 -10.42
C PRO A 133 -5.29 -8.17 -11.83
N ASP A 134 -4.25 -8.45 -12.61
CA ASP A 134 -4.36 -9.03 -13.94
C ASP A 134 -3.31 -10.12 -14.14
N ARG A 135 -3.73 -11.26 -14.70
CA ARG A 135 -2.87 -12.43 -14.87
C ARG A 135 -1.68 -12.20 -15.82
N ARG A 136 -1.82 -11.31 -16.80
CA ARG A 136 -0.78 -11.06 -17.82
C ARG A 136 0.05 -9.83 -17.48
N ALA A 137 -0.60 -8.75 -17.07
CA ALA A 137 0.03 -7.46 -16.85
C ALA A 137 0.42 -7.21 -15.39
N GLY A 138 0.13 -8.12 -14.46
CA GLY A 138 0.30 -7.89 -13.02
C GLY A 138 -0.86 -7.05 -12.49
N GLU A 139 -0.95 -5.80 -12.91
CA GLU A 139 -2.09 -4.92 -12.64
C GLU A 139 -2.58 -4.21 -13.91
N VAL A 140 -3.86 -3.83 -13.91
CA VAL A 140 -4.46 -2.94 -14.91
C VAL A 140 -5.24 -1.83 -14.21
N PRO A 141 -5.24 -0.59 -14.75
CA PRO A 141 -6.02 0.48 -14.14
C PRO A 141 -7.52 0.20 -14.21
N VAL A 142 -8.21 0.44 -13.11
CA VAL A 142 -9.68 0.57 -13.06
C VAL A 142 -10.02 1.83 -12.28
N ALA A 143 -11.11 2.48 -12.65
CA ALA A 143 -11.53 3.73 -12.03
C ALA A 143 -12.94 3.62 -11.43
N TYR A 144 -13.14 4.42 -10.38
CA TYR A 144 -14.40 4.59 -9.68
C TYR A 144 -14.75 6.06 -9.69
N VAL A 145 -16.00 6.40 -10.01
CA VAL A 145 -16.43 7.77 -10.20
C VAL A 145 -17.74 8.04 -9.48
N THR A 146 -17.96 9.29 -9.10
CA THR A 146 -19.26 9.84 -8.70
C THR A 146 -19.69 10.85 -9.76
N LEU A 147 -21.00 10.99 -9.97
CA LEU A 147 -21.56 11.86 -11.00
C LEU A 147 -22.38 13.00 -10.37
N ALA A 148 -22.46 14.13 -11.07
CA ALA A 148 -23.42 15.19 -10.79
C ALA A 148 -24.80 14.88 -11.40
N ASP A 149 -24.79 14.22 -12.56
CA ASP A 149 -25.97 13.84 -13.34
C ASP A 149 -25.84 12.38 -13.81
N ALA A 150 -26.92 11.61 -13.68
CA ALA A 150 -26.94 10.16 -13.87
C ALA A 150 -27.11 9.71 -15.33
N THR A 151 -26.97 10.62 -16.29
CA THR A 151 -27.23 10.37 -17.72
C THR A 151 -26.06 9.70 -18.44
N VAL A 152 -24.84 9.75 -17.89
CA VAL A 152 -23.63 9.22 -18.53
C VAL A 152 -23.35 7.78 -18.08
N THR A 153 -23.04 6.90 -19.03
CA THR A 153 -22.77 5.50 -18.71
C THR A 153 -21.30 5.25 -18.35
N ALA A 154 -21.05 4.13 -17.66
CA ALA A 154 -19.69 3.71 -17.33
C ALA A 154 -18.82 3.44 -18.58
N ASP A 155 -19.42 2.98 -19.68
CA ASP A 155 -18.69 2.72 -20.92
C ASP A 155 -18.33 4.03 -21.65
N ASP A 156 -19.21 5.04 -21.62
CA ASP A 156 -18.91 6.37 -22.14
C ASP A 156 -17.72 6.99 -21.39
N LEU A 157 -17.72 6.90 -20.06
CA LEU A 157 -16.61 7.41 -19.23
C LEU A 157 -15.32 6.64 -19.44
N ARG A 158 -15.40 5.33 -19.70
CA ARG A 158 -14.23 4.52 -20.03
C ARG A 158 -13.65 4.94 -21.37
N ALA A 159 -14.50 5.16 -22.38
CA ALA A 159 -14.08 5.65 -23.69
C ALA A 159 -13.49 7.06 -23.60
N TRP A 160 -14.12 7.94 -22.83
CA TRP A 160 -13.61 9.29 -22.54
C TRP A 160 -12.23 9.24 -21.92
N ALA A 161 -12.05 8.48 -20.82
CA ALA A 161 -10.76 8.34 -20.17
C ALA A 161 -9.69 7.81 -21.13
N ALA A 162 -10.00 6.78 -21.92
CA ALA A 162 -9.07 6.22 -22.90
C ALA A 162 -8.61 7.24 -23.96
N ALA A 163 -9.45 8.22 -24.31
CA ALA A 163 -9.11 9.29 -25.25
C ALA A 163 -8.33 10.46 -24.60
N HIS A 164 -8.39 10.62 -23.27
CA HIS A 164 -7.84 11.78 -22.56
C HIS A 164 -6.65 11.46 -21.64
N VAL A 165 -6.33 10.19 -21.41
CA VAL A 165 -5.09 9.82 -20.70
C VAL A 165 -3.86 10.11 -21.55
N SER A 166 -2.77 10.53 -20.90
CA SER A 166 -1.51 10.87 -21.58
C SER A 166 -0.77 9.65 -22.15
N GLU A 167 -1.06 8.46 -21.64
CA GLU A 167 -0.46 7.21 -22.11
C GLU A 167 -1.51 6.10 -22.27
N ALA A 168 -1.41 5.31 -23.34
CA ALA A 168 -2.34 4.22 -23.61
C ALA A 168 -2.33 3.14 -22.51
N ALA A 169 -1.22 3.00 -21.78
CA ALA A 169 -1.10 2.06 -20.67
C ALA A 169 -1.99 2.46 -19.47
N ALA A 170 -2.27 3.76 -19.29
CA ALA A 170 -3.11 4.29 -18.22
C ALA A 170 -4.61 4.17 -18.51
N ALA A 171 -5.01 3.92 -19.76
CA ALA A 171 -6.42 3.79 -20.12
C ALA A 171 -7.11 2.72 -19.24
N PRO A 172 -8.18 3.09 -18.49
CA PRO A 172 -8.80 2.19 -17.55
C PRO A 172 -9.49 1.03 -18.27
N ARG A 173 -9.26 -0.19 -17.78
CA ARG A 173 -9.94 -1.39 -18.27
C ARG A 173 -11.44 -1.36 -17.95
N ALA A 174 -11.82 -0.70 -16.87
CA ALA A 174 -13.20 -0.50 -16.47
C ALA A 174 -13.35 0.80 -15.67
N VAL A 175 -14.50 1.45 -15.84
CA VAL A 175 -14.97 2.54 -14.98
C VAL A 175 -16.21 2.06 -14.23
N ARG A 176 -16.39 2.48 -12.98
CA ARG A 176 -17.53 2.12 -12.14
C ARG A 176 -18.11 3.34 -11.46
N ILE A 177 -19.40 3.56 -11.65
CA ILE A 177 -20.13 4.64 -10.99
C ILE A 177 -20.51 4.16 -9.58
N LEU A 178 -20.24 5.00 -8.58
CA LEU A 178 -20.60 4.81 -7.18
C LEU A 178 -21.43 6.01 -6.70
N ASP A 179 -22.28 5.78 -5.71
CA ASP A 179 -23.04 6.85 -5.06
C ASP A 179 -22.12 7.80 -4.29
N ALA A 180 -21.08 7.25 -3.66
CA ALA A 180 -20.06 8.01 -2.95
C ALA A 180 -18.71 7.29 -3.00
N LEU A 181 -17.64 8.09 -3.14
CA LEU A 181 -16.28 7.57 -3.03
C LEU A 181 -15.92 7.32 -1.56
N PRO A 182 -15.24 6.20 -1.25
CA PRO A 182 -14.87 5.88 0.12
C PRO A 182 -13.88 6.90 0.70
N VAL A 183 -14.17 7.31 1.93
CA VAL A 183 -13.33 8.17 2.75
C VAL A 183 -12.91 7.42 4.01
N THR A 184 -11.80 7.87 4.61
CA THR A 184 -11.36 7.43 5.94
C THR A 184 -12.28 8.03 7.03
N ALA A 185 -12.16 7.54 8.27
CA ALA A 185 -12.90 8.08 9.42
C ALA A 185 -12.69 9.59 9.66
N VAL A 186 -11.59 10.15 9.14
CA VAL A 186 -11.26 11.58 9.21
C VAL A 186 -11.59 12.32 7.90
N GLY A 187 -12.44 11.76 7.04
CA GLY A 187 -12.94 12.39 5.82
C GLY A 187 -11.98 12.42 4.63
N LYS A 188 -10.76 11.88 4.75
CA LYS A 188 -9.78 11.87 3.64
C LYS A 188 -10.11 10.78 2.62
N PRO A 189 -9.97 11.02 1.30
CA PRO A 189 -10.12 10.01 0.27
C PRO A 189 -9.33 8.72 0.54
N SER A 190 -9.94 7.54 0.34
CA SER A 190 -9.35 6.24 0.64
C SER A 190 -9.48 5.25 -0.53
N LYS A 191 -8.35 4.92 -1.16
CA LYS A 191 -8.29 3.96 -2.28
C LYS A 191 -8.31 2.49 -1.84
N LEU A 192 -8.08 2.21 -0.55
CA LEU A 192 -7.88 0.85 -0.06
C LEU A 192 -9.17 -0.03 -0.17
N PRO A 193 -10.38 0.47 0.18
CA PRO A 193 -11.62 -0.27 -0.08
C PRO A 193 -11.86 -0.53 -1.57
N LEU A 194 -11.47 0.40 -2.44
CA LEU A 194 -11.62 0.24 -3.89
C LEU A 194 -10.71 -0.88 -4.43
N ARG A 195 -9.47 -0.99 -3.94
CA ARG A 195 -8.58 -2.13 -4.28
C ARG A 195 -9.12 -3.46 -3.81
N ALA A 196 -9.66 -3.51 -2.59
CA ALA A 196 -10.31 -4.71 -2.08
C ALA A 196 -11.50 -5.10 -2.97
N ALA A 197 -12.33 -4.14 -3.36
CA ALA A 197 -13.45 -4.36 -4.27
C ALA A 197 -12.99 -4.86 -5.66
N ALA A 198 -11.95 -4.25 -6.24
CA ALA A 198 -11.38 -4.67 -7.53
C ALA A 198 -10.83 -6.10 -7.46
N THR A 199 -10.05 -6.40 -6.41
CA THR A 199 -9.46 -7.73 -6.17
C THR A 199 -10.53 -8.80 -6.00
N ARG A 200 -11.55 -8.54 -5.15
CA ARG A 200 -12.68 -9.46 -4.95
C ARG A 200 -13.31 -9.83 -6.28
N ARG A 201 -13.52 -8.83 -7.15
CA ARG A 201 -14.18 -9.02 -8.43
C ARG A 201 -13.42 -9.94 -9.38
N VAL A 202 -12.10 -9.74 -9.47
CA VAL A 202 -11.23 -10.62 -10.26
C VAL A 202 -11.30 -12.04 -9.73
N LEU A 203 -11.23 -12.22 -8.41
CA LEU A 203 -11.26 -13.55 -7.82
C LEU A 203 -12.63 -14.22 -7.97
N THR A 204 -13.72 -13.47 -7.84
CA THR A 204 -15.06 -14.00 -8.14
C THR A 204 -15.19 -14.47 -9.59
N ASP A 205 -14.56 -13.78 -10.53
CA ASP A 205 -14.56 -14.18 -11.94
C ASP A 205 -13.68 -15.42 -12.18
N VAL A 206 -12.45 -15.42 -11.65
CA VAL A 206 -11.48 -16.52 -11.79
C VAL A 206 -11.96 -17.81 -11.11
N LEU A 207 -12.64 -17.70 -9.97
CA LEU A 207 -13.14 -18.84 -9.20
C LEU A 207 -14.57 -19.25 -9.60
N ARG A 208 -15.14 -18.62 -10.63
CA ARG A 208 -16.47 -18.97 -11.13
C ARG A 208 -16.45 -20.42 -11.63
N GLY A 209 -17.38 -21.24 -11.13
CA GLY A 209 -17.50 -22.65 -11.52
C GLY A 209 -16.69 -23.63 -10.66
N ILE A 210 -16.05 -23.17 -9.56
CA ILE A 210 -15.49 -24.05 -8.55
C ILE A 210 -16.56 -24.30 -7.48
N ASP A 211 -17.17 -25.49 -7.50
CA ASP A 211 -18.35 -25.84 -6.68
C ASP A 211 -18.13 -25.76 -5.17
N ASP A 212 -16.87 -25.86 -4.73
CA ASP A 212 -16.53 -25.81 -3.31
C ASP A 212 -16.34 -24.38 -2.79
N VAL A 213 -16.39 -23.34 -3.63
CA VAL A 213 -16.26 -21.95 -3.16
C VAL A 213 -17.59 -21.46 -2.61
N GLU A 214 -17.65 -21.27 -1.29
CA GLU A 214 -18.84 -20.80 -0.58
C GLU A 214 -18.88 -19.27 -0.51
N GLU A 215 -17.74 -18.63 -0.25
CA GLU A 215 -17.68 -17.18 -0.08
C GLU A 215 -16.32 -16.61 -0.46
N ILE A 216 -16.30 -15.38 -0.99
CA ILE A 216 -15.08 -14.60 -1.22
C ILE A 216 -15.25 -13.23 -0.55
N ARG A 217 -14.49 -12.99 0.50
CA ARG A 217 -14.38 -11.68 1.18
C ARG A 217 -13.06 -11.04 0.84
N ALA A 218 -13.08 -9.75 0.51
CA ALA A 218 -11.86 -8.95 0.43
C ALA A 218 -12.00 -7.75 1.36
N ALA A 219 -11.01 -7.53 2.20
CA ALA A 219 -11.00 -6.46 3.18
C ALA A 219 -9.66 -5.72 3.15
N ALA A 220 -9.75 -4.45 3.48
CA ALA A 220 -8.63 -3.59 3.75
C ALA A 220 -8.18 -3.81 5.20
N ASP A 221 -6.99 -4.36 5.43
CA ASP A 221 -6.42 -4.50 6.77
C ASP A 221 -4.98 -3.95 6.79
N SER A 222 -4.72 -3.03 7.72
CA SER A 222 -3.37 -2.51 7.99
C SER A 222 -2.62 -1.99 6.75
N GLY A 223 -3.34 -1.39 5.80
CA GLY A 223 -2.76 -0.86 4.55
C GLY A 223 -2.59 -1.88 3.43
N THR A 224 -2.97 -3.14 3.65
CA THR A 224 -2.95 -4.22 2.66
C THR A 224 -4.35 -4.70 2.32
N VAL A 225 -4.52 -5.30 1.16
CA VAL A 225 -5.76 -6.01 0.80
C VAL A 225 -5.60 -7.47 1.18
N GLN A 226 -6.42 -7.94 2.11
CA GLN A 226 -6.54 -9.35 2.44
C GLN A 226 -7.77 -9.94 1.75
N VAL A 227 -7.61 -11.15 1.21
CA VAL A 227 -8.73 -11.91 0.64
C VAL A 227 -8.87 -13.21 1.40
N ILE A 228 -10.09 -13.51 1.82
CA ILE A 228 -10.50 -14.76 2.44
C ILE A 228 -11.45 -15.46 1.47
N VAL A 229 -11.09 -16.69 1.08
CA VAL A 229 -11.95 -17.58 0.29
C VAL A 229 -12.40 -18.71 1.20
N THR A 230 -13.70 -18.78 1.46
CA THR A 230 -14.32 -19.86 2.25
C THR A 230 -14.67 -21.00 1.32
N LEU A 231 -14.25 -22.22 1.69
CA LEU A 231 -14.55 -23.43 0.94
C LEU A 231 -15.51 -24.31 1.72
N ARG A 232 -16.46 -24.93 1.03
CA ARG A 232 -17.30 -25.99 1.58
C ARG A 232 -16.44 -27.23 1.83
N ALA A 233 -16.50 -27.77 3.04
CA ALA A 233 -15.85 -29.04 3.34
C ALA A 233 -16.51 -30.16 2.54
N ARG A 234 -15.76 -30.81 1.63
CA ARG A 234 -16.19 -32.08 1.04
C ARG A 234 -16.14 -33.15 2.12
N ALA A 235 -17.20 -33.94 2.26
CA ALA A 235 -17.16 -35.13 3.10
C ALA A 235 -16.02 -36.04 2.62
N THR A 236 -15.01 -36.25 3.45
CA THR A 236 -14.00 -37.27 3.22
C THR A 236 -14.74 -38.61 3.15
N VAL A 237 -14.81 -39.22 1.96
CA VAL A 237 -15.13 -40.65 1.87
C VAL A 237 -14.05 -41.35 2.70
N PRO A 238 -14.39 -42.13 3.75
CA PRO A 238 -13.39 -42.85 4.53
C PRO A 238 -12.60 -43.71 3.56
N GLY A 239 -11.32 -43.39 3.38
CA GLY A 239 -10.44 -44.10 2.47
C GLY A 239 -10.53 -45.58 2.76
N ARG A 240 -10.85 -46.35 1.71
CA ARG A 240 -10.77 -47.81 1.69
C ARG A 240 -9.41 -48.17 2.29
N ARG A 241 -9.41 -48.77 3.49
CA ARG A 241 -8.18 -49.19 4.18
C ARG A 241 -7.28 -49.90 3.16
N PRO A 242 -6.02 -49.48 2.96
CA PRO A 242 -5.09 -50.30 2.20
C PRO A 242 -5.07 -51.65 2.90
N THR A 243 -5.42 -52.71 2.17
CA THR A 243 -5.39 -54.08 2.66
C THR A 243 -3.94 -54.36 3.07
N ARG A 244 -3.68 -54.26 4.37
CA ARG A 244 -2.40 -54.58 4.97
C ARG A 244 -2.18 -56.06 4.71
N ARG A 245 -1.37 -56.37 3.69
CA ARG A 245 -0.93 -57.73 3.37
C ARG A 245 -0.33 -58.29 4.67
N ARG A 246 -0.98 -59.32 5.23
CA ARG A 246 -0.53 -59.99 6.44
C ARG A 246 0.86 -60.57 6.19
N SER A 247 1.89 -59.92 6.70
CA SER A 247 3.15 -60.59 7.03
C SER A 247 3.05 -61.05 8.48
N SER A 248 2.94 -62.36 8.63
CA SER A 248 2.95 -63.10 9.89
C SER A 248 4.20 -62.82 10.72
N ALA A 249 4.02 -62.27 11.92
CA ALA A 249 4.93 -62.49 13.05
C ALA A 249 4.12 -62.42 14.35
N ARG A 250 4.21 -63.51 15.12
CA ARG A 250 3.49 -63.80 16.37
C ARG A 250 3.95 -62.90 17.54
N PRO A 251 3.17 -62.80 18.63
CA PRO A 251 3.17 -61.67 19.56
C PRO A 251 4.11 -61.87 20.76
N ARG A 252 4.48 -60.76 21.40
CA ARG A 252 4.79 -60.74 22.84
C ARG A 252 3.88 -59.74 23.55
N ARG A 253 3.25 -60.24 24.61
CA ARG A 253 2.33 -59.57 25.53
C ARG A 253 3.09 -58.57 26.41
N SER A 254 2.45 -57.44 26.72
CA SER A 254 2.21 -57.04 28.11
C SER A 254 1.07 -56.01 28.20
N THR A 255 0.19 -56.27 29.15
CA THR A 255 -0.90 -55.47 29.74
C THR A 255 -0.38 -54.10 30.23
N SER A 256 -1.14 -53.01 30.36
CA SER A 256 -2.46 -52.87 31.00
C SER A 256 -3.10 -51.48 30.76
N ASN A 257 -4.43 -51.49 30.66
CA ASN A 257 -5.47 -50.58 31.17
C ASN A 257 -5.39 -49.04 31.02
N GLY A 258 -6.44 -48.51 30.38
CA GLY A 258 -7.36 -47.58 31.07
C GLY A 258 -7.67 -46.27 30.33
N GLY A 259 -8.95 -46.02 30.04
CA GLY A 259 -9.48 -44.65 29.99
C GLY A 259 -10.04 -44.16 28.66
N THR A 260 -11.28 -44.54 28.37
CA THR A 260 -12.15 -43.92 27.36
C THR A 260 -12.69 -42.59 27.88
N THR A 261 -12.44 -41.48 27.19
CA THR A 261 -13.33 -40.30 27.18
C THR A 261 -13.33 -39.65 25.80
N ALA A 262 -14.50 -39.67 25.16
CA ALA A 262 -14.81 -38.85 24.00
C ALA A 262 -15.09 -37.41 24.47
N SER A 263 -14.54 -36.41 23.77
CA SER A 263 -14.90 -35.00 23.92
C SER A 263 -14.80 -34.29 22.56
N PRO A 264 -15.60 -33.24 22.31
CA PRO A 264 -16.08 -32.90 20.98
C PRO A 264 -15.15 -31.95 20.20
N ALA A 265 -15.38 -31.96 18.88
CA ALA A 265 -14.98 -31.02 17.83
C ALA A 265 -14.12 -29.82 18.27
N GLY A 266 -12.83 -29.86 17.88
CA GLY A 266 -11.96 -28.69 17.91
C GLY A 266 -12.40 -27.61 16.89
N PRO A 267 -11.96 -26.35 17.07
CA PRO A 267 -12.35 -25.25 16.21
C PRO A 267 -11.77 -25.41 14.80
N PRO A 268 -12.35 -24.76 13.77
CA PRO A 268 -11.91 -24.89 12.39
C PRO A 268 -10.47 -24.42 12.23
N ILE A 269 -9.67 -25.24 11.56
CA ILE A 269 -8.27 -25.00 11.23
C ILE A 269 -8.20 -23.81 10.26
N SER A 270 -7.66 -22.68 10.71
CA SER A 270 -7.32 -21.55 9.84
C SER A 270 -5.98 -21.83 9.14
N LEU A 271 -6.03 -22.15 7.85
CA LEU A 271 -4.83 -22.24 7.02
C LEU A 271 -4.51 -20.87 6.45
N ARG A 272 -3.63 -20.12 7.12
CA ARG A 272 -2.95 -18.95 6.53
C ARG A 272 -1.85 -19.45 5.60
N LYS A 273 -2.05 -19.30 4.28
CA LYS A 273 -0.95 -19.43 3.32
C LYS A 273 -0.33 -18.06 3.09
N CYS A 274 0.73 -17.75 3.84
CA CYS A 274 1.61 -16.63 3.53
C CYS A 274 2.37 -16.99 2.24
N ALA A 275 2.07 -16.31 1.13
CA ALA A 275 2.90 -16.35 -0.06
C ALA A 275 4.16 -15.51 0.20
N GLY A 276 5.19 -16.12 0.79
CA GLY A 276 6.54 -15.59 0.80
C GLY A 276 7.19 -15.84 -0.55
N ALA A 277 7.44 -14.77 -1.30
CA ALA A 277 8.34 -14.83 -2.45
C ALA A 277 9.78 -14.79 -1.95
N THR A 278 10.41 -15.96 -1.85
CA THR A 278 11.86 -16.09 -1.74
C THR A 278 12.46 -15.73 -3.10
N ARG A 279 13.27 -14.66 -3.13
CA ARG A 279 14.17 -14.37 -4.24
C ARG A 279 15.33 -15.36 -4.19
N SER A 280 15.68 -15.94 -5.33
CA SER A 280 17.05 -16.33 -5.64
C SER A 280 17.69 -15.23 -6.46
#